data_AF-A0A2N2VI15-F1
#
_entry.id   AF-A0A2N2VI15-F1
#
_cell.length_a   1.000
_cell.length_b   1.000
_cell.length_c   1.000
_cell.angle_alpha   90.00
_cell.angle_beta   90.00
_cell.angle_gamma   90.00
#
_symmetry.space_group_name_H-M   'P 1'
#
loop_
_entity.id
_entity.type
_entity.pdbx_description
1 polymer ?
#
loop_
_entity_poly.entity_id
_entity_poly.type
_entity_poly.pdbx_seq_one_letter_code
_entity_poly.pdbx_strand_id
1 'polypeptide(L)'
;MRYFFVLLATCSLVPSAYAYDRTKLLESFFSSVMVRGYKFDGGLAYGSGVVVGENKVLTNCHTFRDTEKVWVSRGEDSYKIISVQANRWHDLCLLKTEDMNVDPVPIGSAETLKKGDEVVSIGHSSGVPTPLTSNGTVKSLFEMDKGNVIRTTAKFALGASGSGLFDNEGRLVGINTFKTGGRDAYFYVLPIEWLAELETREVETRFPIKGDAFWEGIVPDTMPYFLQIAKPQLTEDWGELRKVATRWIKAEPDNSDAWFELGLANEKLGKNVEAEKAYRKSVELDAGNTDSLFRIGVMASAKGDFQEAYAISMTLSNINKNIATEYRKALDARQAVDF
;
A
#
# COMPACT_ATOMS: atom_id res chain seq x y z
N MET A 1 38.51 -42.03 -37.19
CA MET A 1 38.23 -41.12 -36.06
C MET A 1 36.77 -40.69 -36.17
N ARG A 2 35.89 -41.18 -35.30
CA ARG A 2 34.47 -40.77 -35.21
C ARG A 2 34.36 -39.76 -34.07
N TYR A 3 34.04 -38.50 -34.40
CA TYR A 3 33.81 -37.44 -33.43
C TYR A 3 32.44 -37.64 -32.77
N PHE A 4 32.43 -37.89 -31.45
CA PHE A 4 31.24 -37.85 -30.62
C PHE A 4 31.00 -36.38 -30.23
N PHE A 5 29.98 -35.75 -30.81
CA PHE A 5 29.45 -34.47 -30.32
C PHE A 5 28.64 -34.76 -29.06
N VAL A 6 29.17 -34.41 -27.89
CA VAL A 6 28.42 -34.38 -26.64
C VAL A 6 27.63 -33.08 -26.62
N LEU A 7 26.32 -33.17 -26.82
CA LEU A 7 25.40 -32.06 -26.57
C LEU A 7 25.34 -31.84 -25.05
N LEU A 8 26.00 -30.79 -24.56
CA LEU A 8 25.75 -30.30 -23.19
C LEU A 8 24.36 -29.68 -23.17
N ALA A 9 23.40 -30.38 -22.57
CA ALA A 9 22.11 -29.80 -22.19
C ALA A 9 22.38 -28.79 -21.08
N THR A 10 22.41 -27.50 -21.44
CA THR A 10 22.39 -26.41 -20.46
C THR A 10 21.04 -26.43 -19.78
N CYS A 11 20.98 -27.04 -18.58
CA CYS A 11 19.84 -26.95 -17.70
C CYS A 11 19.79 -25.52 -17.15
N SER A 12 19.05 -24.64 -17.82
CA SER A 12 18.74 -23.32 -17.31
C SER A 12 17.85 -23.50 -16.08
N LEU A 13 18.41 -23.24 -14.90
CA LEU A 13 17.65 -23.02 -13.68
C LEU A 13 16.79 -21.76 -13.90
N VAL A 14 15.58 -21.95 -14.42
CA VAL A 14 14.56 -20.91 -14.43
C VAL A 14 14.15 -20.72 -12.96
N PRO A 15 14.34 -19.52 -12.37
CA PRO A 15 13.86 -19.28 -11.02
C PRO A 15 12.35 -19.49 -10.97
N SER A 16 11.86 -20.09 -9.88
CA SER A 16 10.44 -20.11 -9.57
C SER A 16 9.94 -18.67 -9.56
N ALA A 17 9.12 -18.29 -10.53
CA ALA A 17 8.23 -17.15 -10.33
C ALA A 17 7.42 -17.49 -9.07
N TYR A 18 7.41 -16.60 -8.07
CA TYR A 18 6.51 -16.72 -6.93
C TYR A 18 5.09 -16.56 -7.47
N ALA A 19 4.52 -17.65 -7.97
CA ALA A 19 3.14 -17.68 -8.38
C ALA A 19 2.29 -17.59 -7.13
N TYR A 20 1.29 -16.71 -7.14
CA TYR A 20 0.29 -16.65 -6.08
C TYR A 20 -0.25 -18.04 -5.74
N ASP A 21 -0.48 -18.28 -4.45
CA ASP A 21 -1.24 -19.44 -4.02
C ASP A 21 -2.71 -19.27 -4.46
N ARG A 22 -3.03 -19.83 -5.63
CA ARG A 22 -4.34 -19.67 -6.27
C ARG A 22 -5.48 -20.17 -5.40
N THR A 23 -5.24 -21.17 -4.55
CA THR A 23 -6.27 -21.71 -3.65
C THR A 23 -6.58 -20.72 -2.54
N LYS A 24 -5.55 -20.18 -1.87
CA LYS A 24 -5.73 -19.20 -0.80
C LYS A 24 -6.25 -17.84 -1.29
N LEU A 25 -5.86 -17.44 -2.50
CA LEU A 25 -6.47 -16.27 -3.14
C LEU A 25 -7.95 -16.49 -3.48
N LEU A 26 -8.33 -17.72 -3.84
CA LEU A 26 -9.72 -18.05 -4.10
C LEU A 26 -10.55 -18.04 -2.80
N GLU A 27 -9.98 -18.52 -1.69
CA GLU A 27 -10.58 -18.36 -0.36
C GLU A 27 -10.77 -16.87 -0.02
N SER A 28 -9.72 -16.06 -0.19
CA SER A 28 -9.76 -14.61 0.01
C SER A 28 -10.82 -13.91 -0.85
N PHE A 29 -11.00 -14.38 -2.09
CA PHE A 29 -12.04 -13.91 -2.99
C PHE A 29 -13.45 -14.22 -2.46
N PHE A 30 -13.68 -15.42 -1.94
CA PHE A 30 -14.98 -15.82 -1.41
C PHE A 30 -15.33 -15.17 -0.07
N SER A 31 -14.32 -14.73 0.68
CA SER A 31 -14.45 -13.99 1.94
C SER A 31 -14.48 -12.46 1.75
N SER A 32 -14.43 -11.97 0.50
CA SER A 32 -14.76 -10.59 0.17
C SER A 32 -16.28 -10.41 0.09
N VAL A 33 -16.79 -9.38 0.75
CA VAL A 33 -18.22 -9.07 0.80
C VAL A 33 -18.48 -7.61 0.43
N MET A 34 -19.71 -7.30 0.05
CA MET A 34 -20.17 -5.92 -0.09
C MET A 34 -20.72 -5.41 1.24
N VAL A 35 -20.42 -4.17 1.55
CA VAL A 35 -21.06 -3.41 2.62
C VAL A 35 -22.00 -2.42 1.96
N ARG A 36 -23.26 -2.37 2.40
CA ARG A 36 -24.29 -1.52 1.79
C ARG A 36 -25.08 -0.78 2.85
N GLY A 37 -25.62 0.37 2.47
CA GLY A 37 -26.54 1.09 3.33
C GLY A 37 -27.34 2.17 2.61
N TYR A 38 -28.55 2.41 3.10
CA TYR A 38 -29.36 3.53 2.63
C TYR A 38 -28.94 4.82 3.32
N LYS A 39 -28.69 5.84 2.50
CA LYS A 39 -28.39 7.20 2.93
C LYS A 39 -29.65 7.95 3.37
N PHE A 40 -29.46 9.05 4.10
CA PHE A 40 -30.55 9.94 4.52
C PHE A 40 -31.35 10.54 3.37
N ASP A 41 -30.71 10.72 2.20
CA ASP A 41 -31.35 11.22 0.97
C ASP A 41 -32.06 10.11 0.15
N GLY A 42 -32.08 8.89 0.67
CA GLY A 42 -32.62 7.70 -0.02
C GLY A 42 -31.66 7.05 -1.01
N GLY A 43 -30.47 7.62 -1.23
CA GLY A 43 -29.43 7.04 -2.07
C GLY A 43 -28.83 5.76 -1.48
N LEU A 44 -28.26 4.91 -2.34
CA LEU A 44 -27.53 3.72 -1.91
C LEU A 44 -26.04 4.04 -1.75
N ALA A 45 -25.51 3.84 -0.55
CA ALA A 45 -24.08 3.76 -0.30
C ALA A 45 -23.62 2.30 -0.42
N TYR A 46 -22.42 2.12 -0.96
CA TYR A 46 -21.79 0.81 -1.02
C TYR A 46 -20.28 0.93 -0.84
N GLY A 47 -19.71 -0.12 -0.28
CA GLY A 47 -18.29 -0.37 -0.13
C GLY A 47 -18.05 -1.87 -0.14
N SER A 48 -16.87 -2.25 0.31
CA SER A 48 -16.40 -3.62 0.42
C SER A 48 -16.12 -3.97 1.88
N GLY A 49 -15.93 -5.24 2.18
CA GLY A 49 -15.49 -5.72 3.48
C GLY A 49 -14.83 -7.08 3.35
N VAL A 50 -14.10 -7.49 4.37
CA VAL A 50 -13.42 -8.78 4.42
C VAL A 50 -13.85 -9.54 5.66
N VAL A 51 -14.23 -10.81 5.50
CA VAL A 51 -14.52 -11.69 6.63
C VAL A 51 -13.22 -12.03 7.35
N VAL A 52 -13.07 -11.57 8.60
CA VAL A 52 -11.84 -11.73 9.42
C VAL A 52 -12.04 -12.62 10.65
N GLY A 53 -13.27 -13.06 10.89
CA GLY A 53 -13.61 -14.03 11.92
C GLY A 53 -15.04 -14.49 11.78
N GLU A 54 -15.48 -15.35 12.70
CA GLU A 54 -16.84 -15.88 12.69
C GLU A 54 -17.89 -14.76 12.74
N ASN A 55 -18.63 -14.60 11.65
CA ASN A 55 -19.61 -13.53 11.45
C ASN A 55 -19.02 -12.12 11.69
N LYS A 56 -17.71 -11.94 11.52
CA LYS A 56 -16.99 -10.67 11.71
C LYS A 56 -16.49 -10.15 10.36
N VAL A 57 -16.84 -8.92 10.01
CA VAL A 57 -16.43 -8.27 8.77
C VAL A 57 -15.66 -7.00 9.08
N LEU A 58 -14.43 -6.89 8.59
CA LEU A 58 -13.64 -5.67 8.65
C LEU A 58 -13.90 -4.82 7.41
N THR A 59 -14.11 -3.52 7.61
CA THR A 59 -14.36 -2.54 6.54
C THR A 59 -13.95 -1.13 7.00
N ASN A 60 -14.21 -0.11 6.18
CA ASN A 60 -14.01 1.29 6.56
C ASN A 60 -15.23 1.91 7.24
N CYS A 61 -14.97 2.77 8.23
CA CYS A 61 -16.05 3.45 8.95
C CYS A 61 -16.73 4.54 8.13
N HIS A 62 -16.03 5.24 7.24
CA HIS A 62 -16.61 6.32 6.44
C HIS A 62 -17.77 5.86 5.55
N THR A 63 -17.83 4.56 5.23
CA THR A 63 -18.96 3.96 4.49
C THR A 63 -20.28 4.10 5.25
N PHE A 64 -20.23 4.30 6.57
CA PHE A 64 -21.39 4.35 7.46
C PHE A 64 -21.76 5.73 7.99
N ARG A 65 -21.03 6.79 7.61
CA ARG A 65 -21.24 8.13 8.18
C ARG A 65 -22.59 8.73 7.83
N ASP A 66 -23.11 8.39 6.66
CA ASP A 66 -24.37 8.94 6.16
C ASP A 66 -25.42 7.86 5.89
N THR A 67 -25.26 6.66 6.45
CA THR A 67 -26.20 5.55 6.27
C THR A 67 -26.96 5.23 7.55
N GLU A 68 -28.27 5.01 7.44
CA GLU A 68 -29.13 4.66 8.58
C GLU A 68 -29.41 3.15 8.66
N LYS A 69 -29.70 2.53 7.51
CA LYS A 69 -30.00 1.09 7.40
C LYS A 69 -28.89 0.42 6.62
N VAL A 70 -28.15 -0.47 7.28
CA VAL A 70 -26.93 -1.09 6.72
C VAL A 70 -27.01 -2.60 6.76
N TRP A 71 -26.33 -3.25 5.82
CA TRP A 71 -26.21 -4.70 5.76
C TRP A 71 -24.93 -5.10 5.02
N VAL A 72 -24.52 -6.36 5.21
CA VAL A 72 -23.49 -7.02 4.41
C VAL A 72 -24.19 -7.85 3.34
N SER A 73 -23.65 -7.94 2.13
CA SER A 73 -24.17 -8.84 1.09
C SER A 73 -23.05 -9.58 0.37
N ARG A 74 -23.34 -10.82 -0.03
CA ARG A 74 -22.44 -11.69 -0.80
C ARG A 74 -23.24 -12.35 -1.91
N GLY A 75 -23.02 -11.96 -3.16
CA GLY A 75 -23.90 -12.38 -4.26
C GLY A 75 -25.34 -11.91 -4.03
N GLU A 76 -26.27 -12.86 -3.97
CA GLU A 76 -27.69 -12.59 -3.69
C GLU A 76 -28.03 -12.60 -2.20
N ASP A 77 -27.13 -13.13 -1.36
CA ASP A 77 -27.36 -13.23 0.08
C ASP A 77 -27.15 -11.88 0.77
N SER A 78 -27.95 -11.62 1.81
CA SER A 78 -27.88 -10.42 2.63
C SER A 78 -27.90 -10.77 4.11
N TYR A 79 -26.99 -10.15 4.87
CA TYR A 79 -26.73 -10.43 6.27
C TYR A 79 -26.90 -9.15 7.07
N LYS A 80 -27.73 -9.22 8.11
CA LYS A 80 -27.97 -8.10 9.01
C LYS A 80 -26.71 -7.82 9.84
N ILE A 81 -26.36 -6.55 9.98
CA ILE A 81 -25.33 -6.11 10.92
C ILE A 81 -25.99 -5.91 12.29
N ILE A 82 -25.50 -6.61 13.31
CA ILE A 82 -26.04 -6.56 14.67
C ILE A 82 -25.29 -5.59 15.57
N SER A 83 -24.00 -5.38 15.30
CA SER A 83 -23.18 -4.41 16.01
C SER A 83 -21.95 -4.00 15.20
N VAL A 84 -21.32 -2.91 15.63
CA VAL A 84 -20.07 -2.40 15.08
C VAL A 84 -19.16 -1.92 16.21
N GLN A 85 -17.88 -2.25 16.10
CA GLN A 85 -16.80 -1.66 16.88
C GLN A 85 -16.01 -0.74 15.96
N ALA A 86 -15.95 0.56 16.28
CA ALA A 86 -15.45 1.57 15.37
C ALA A 86 -14.20 2.27 15.92
N ASN A 87 -13.13 2.28 15.13
CA ASN A 87 -12.02 3.21 15.29
C ASN A 87 -12.14 4.28 14.21
N ARG A 88 -12.75 5.41 14.57
CA ARG A 88 -13.04 6.52 13.65
C ARG A 88 -11.77 7.17 13.12
N TRP A 89 -10.78 7.37 14.00
CA TRP A 89 -9.52 8.00 13.66
C TRP A 89 -8.77 7.21 12.59
N HIS A 90 -8.67 5.90 12.78
CA HIS A 90 -8.11 4.96 11.80
C HIS A 90 -9.11 4.52 10.74
N ASP A 91 -10.32 5.07 10.70
CA ASP A 91 -11.35 4.73 9.71
C ASP A 91 -11.61 3.22 9.49
N LEU A 92 -11.46 2.40 10.53
CA LEU A 92 -11.72 0.96 10.47
C LEU A 92 -12.89 0.59 11.38
N CYS A 93 -13.80 -0.22 10.85
CA CYS A 93 -14.99 -0.69 11.52
C CYS A 93 -15.06 -2.22 11.45
N LEU A 94 -15.18 -2.86 12.62
CA LEU A 94 -15.39 -4.29 12.75
C LEU A 94 -16.89 -4.55 12.97
N LEU A 95 -17.54 -5.12 11.97
CA LEU A 95 -18.96 -5.46 12.00
C LEU A 95 -19.14 -6.87 12.55
N LYS A 96 -20.22 -7.07 13.31
CA LYS A 96 -20.77 -8.39 13.61
C LYS A 96 -22.05 -8.58 12.79
N THR A 97 -22.14 -9.68 12.07
CA THR A 97 -23.33 -10.06 11.28
C THR A 97 -24.11 -11.20 11.94
N GLU A 98 -25.36 -11.38 11.50
CA GLU A 98 -26.20 -12.53 11.83
C GLU A 98 -25.98 -13.65 10.81
N ASP A 99 -25.61 -14.85 11.29
CA ASP A 99 -25.56 -16.13 10.57
C ASP A 99 -24.98 -16.09 9.15
N MET A 100 -23.82 -15.43 8.97
CA MET A 100 -23.16 -15.34 7.67
C MET A 100 -22.47 -16.64 7.25
N ASN A 101 -21.89 -17.39 8.20
CA ASN A 101 -21.27 -18.71 7.97
C ASN A 101 -20.30 -18.74 6.77
N VAL A 102 -19.45 -17.71 6.66
CA VAL A 102 -18.37 -17.61 5.68
C VAL A 102 -17.04 -17.75 6.40
N ASP A 103 -16.15 -18.57 5.83
CA ASP A 103 -14.81 -18.77 6.39
C ASP A 103 -14.01 -17.46 6.37
N PRO A 104 -13.30 -17.13 7.47
CA PRO A 104 -12.47 -15.94 7.51
C PRO A 104 -11.19 -16.12 6.69
N VAL A 105 -10.66 -15.02 6.17
CA VAL A 105 -9.35 -15.02 5.51
C VAL A 105 -8.23 -15.28 6.52
N PRO A 106 -7.11 -15.90 6.09
CA PRO A 106 -5.91 -15.95 6.92
C PRO A 106 -5.37 -14.52 7.12
N ILE A 107 -4.93 -14.22 8.34
CA ILE A 107 -4.37 -12.92 8.70
C ILE A 107 -2.86 -12.92 8.50
N GLY A 108 -2.35 -11.90 7.82
CA GLY A 108 -0.93 -11.67 7.58
C GLY A 108 -0.38 -10.58 8.50
N SER A 109 0.64 -9.86 8.03
CA SER A 109 1.15 -8.67 8.71
C SER A 109 1.78 -7.70 7.72
N ALA A 110 1.45 -6.42 7.86
CA ALA A 110 2.06 -5.34 7.09
C ALA A 110 3.52 -5.07 7.51
N GLU A 111 3.94 -5.50 8.71
CA GLU A 111 5.33 -5.39 9.17
C GLU A 111 6.29 -6.29 8.39
N THR A 112 5.79 -7.39 7.83
CA THR A 112 6.61 -8.32 7.04
C THR A 112 6.79 -7.89 5.60
N LEU A 113 5.99 -6.92 5.13
CA LEU A 113 6.05 -6.41 3.77
C LEU A 113 7.31 -5.57 3.56
N LYS A 114 7.76 -5.55 2.30
CA LYS A 114 8.85 -4.71 1.82
C LYS A 114 8.44 -3.98 0.56
N LYS A 115 9.13 -2.86 0.28
CA LYS A 115 8.97 -2.15 -0.99
C LYS A 115 9.24 -3.12 -2.16
N GLY A 116 8.34 -3.11 -3.14
CA GLY A 116 8.37 -3.96 -4.31
C GLY A 116 7.75 -5.35 -4.13
N ASP A 117 7.30 -5.72 -2.93
CA ASP A 117 6.54 -6.96 -2.74
C ASP A 117 5.24 -6.90 -3.54
N GLU A 118 4.89 -8.01 -4.18
CA GLU A 118 3.64 -8.13 -4.92
C GLU A 118 2.47 -8.28 -3.97
N VAL A 119 1.39 -7.55 -4.27
CA VAL A 119 0.16 -7.56 -3.49
C VAL A 119 -1.04 -7.58 -4.42
N VAL A 120 -2.13 -8.17 -3.97
CA VAL A 120 -3.39 -8.21 -4.70
C VAL A 120 -4.50 -7.62 -3.86
N SER A 121 -5.20 -6.65 -4.43
CA SER A 121 -6.42 -6.09 -3.86
C SER A 121 -7.62 -6.89 -4.34
N ILE A 122 -8.51 -7.28 -3.43
CA ILE A 122 -9.75 -7.98 -3.74
C ILE A 122 -10.93 -7.28 -3.06
N GLY A 123 -11.92 -6.90 -3.86
CA GLY A 123 -13.16 -6.31 -3.33
C GLY A 123 -14.10 -5.78 -4.41
N HIS A 124 -15.16 -5.12 -3.99
CA HIS A 124 -16.30 -4.74 -4.83
C HIS A 124 -16.17 -3.31 -5.37
N SER A 125 -15.02 -3.01 -5.97
CA SER A 125 -14.80 -1.75 -6.68
C SER A 125 -15.94 -1.47 -7.67
N SER A 126 -16.40 -0.24 -7.75
CA SER A 126 -17.56 0.20 -8.56
C SER A 126 -18.91 -0.43 -8.18
N GLY A 127 -19.01 -1.08 -7.01
CA GLY A 127 -20.27 -1.62 -6.49
C GLY A 127 -20.76 -2.87 -7.22
N VAL A 128 -19.89 -3.57 -7.93
CA VAL A 128 -20.26 -4.80 -8.63
C VAL A 128 -20.48 -5.96 -7.63
N PRO A 129 -21.50 -6.83 -7.84
CA PRO A 129 -21.79 -7.94 -6.93
C PRO A 129 -20.68 -8.98 -6.80
N THR A 130 -19.86 -9.15 -7.85
CA THR A 130 -18.72 -10.07 -7.86
C THR A 130 -17.45 -9.30 -7.50
N PRO A 131 -16.60 -9.80 -6.57
CA PRO A 131 -15.34 -9.14 -6.26
C PRO A 131 -14.45 -8.99 -7.50
N LEU A 132 -13.72 -7.87 -7.57
CA LEU A 132 -12.72 -7.58 -8.58
C LEU A 132 -11.32 -7.66 -7.96
N THR A 133 -10.37 -8.15 -8.75
CA THR A 133 -8.97 -8.26 -8.37
C THR A 133 -8.12 -7.18 -9.04
N SER A 134 -7.21 -6.56 -8.30
CA SER A 134 -6.27 -5.56 -8.81
C SER A 134 -4.87 -5.86 -8.28
N ASN A 135 -3.95 -6.21 -9.18
CA ASN A 135 -2.58 -6.53 -8.81
C ASN A 135 -1.74 -5.25 -8.68
N GLY A 136 -0.78 -5.28 -7.78
CA GLY A 136 0.15 -4.19 -7.60
C GLY A 136 1.38 -4.59 -6.80
N THR A 137 2.12 -3.57 -6.39
CA THR A 137 3.31 -3.69 -5.55
C THR A 137 3.25 -2.70 -4.42
N VAL A 138 3.87 -3.03 -3.29
CA VAL A 138 4.10 -2.10 -2.20
C VAL A 138 5.06 -1.00 -2.69
N LYS A 139 4.64 0.26 -2.62
CA LYS A 139 5.46 1.43 -2.95
C LYS A 139 6.11 2.05 -1.72
N SER A 140 5.39 2.15 -0.61
CA SER A 140 5.91 2.69 0.65
C SER A 140 5.17 2.09 1.82
N LEU A 141 5.85 2.06 2.97
CA LEU A 141 5.32 1.62 4.26
C LEU A 141 5.59 2.76 5.23
N PHE A 142 4.53 3.37 5.78
CA PHE A 142 4.64 4.50 6.67
C PHE A 142 4.24 4.07 8.09
N GLU A 143 5.21 4.10 9.00
CA GLU A 143 4.95 3.77 10.40
C GLU A 143 3.97 4.78 11.01
N MET A 144 2.90 4.26 11.62
CA MET A 144 1.90 5.05 12.32
C MET A 144 1.16 4.17 13.33
N ASP A 145 1.04 4.62 14.58
CA ASP A 145 0.24 3.97 15.62
C ASP A 145 0.44 2.44 15.70
N LYS A 146 1.70 1.99 15.71
CA LYS A 146 2.10 0.56 15.76
C LYS A 146 1.60 -0.28 14.57
N GLY A 147 1.50 0.32 13.39
CA GLY A 147 1.27 -0.37 12.14
C GLY A 147 1.93 0.38 10.98
N ASN A 148 1.95 -0.25 9.80
CA ASN A 148 2.49 0.37 8.59
C ASN A 148 1.36 0.68 7.61
N VAL A 149 1.06 1.97 7.45
CA VAL A 149 0.16 2.43 6.36
C VAL A 149 0.85 2.14 5.03
N ILE A 150 0.17 1.37 4.18
CA ILE A 150 0.76 0.86 2.94
C ILE A 150 0.33 1.77 1.79
N ARG A 151 1.30 2.28 1.04
CA ARG A 151 1.07 2.87 -0.29
C ARG A 151 1.31 1.79 -1.34
N THR A 152 0.35 1.56 -2.22
CA THR A 152 0.41 0.48 -3.24
C THR A 152 0.15 1.00 -4.65
N THR A 153 0.60 0.24 -5.66
CA THR A 153 0.18 0.44 -7.06
C THR A 153 -1.11 -0.28 -7.42
N ALA A 154 -1.65 -1.12 -6.53
CA ALA A 154 -2.91 -1.81 -6.74
C ALA A 154 -4.03 -0.76 -6.79
N LYS A 155 -4.47 -0.43 -8.01
CA LYS A 155 -5.42 0.66 -8.25
C LYS A 155 -6.81 0.22 -7.82
N PHE A 156 -7.57 1.17 -7.28
CA PHE A 156 -8.97 0.94 -6.95
C PHE A 156 -9.86 2.15 -7.27
N ALA A 157 -11.14 1.89 -7.51
CA ALA A 157 -12.15 2.89 -7.86
C ALA A 157 -13.09 3.19 -6.68
N LEU A 158 -14.07 4.08 -6.88
CA LEU A 158 -15.13 4.30 -5.90
C LEU A 158 -15.83 2.96 -5.57
N GLY A 159 -16.20 2.73 -4.30
CA GLY A 159 -16.77 1.45 -3.84
C GLY A 159 -15.73 0.41 -3.40
N ALA A 160 -14.44 0.67 -3.63
CA ALA A 160 -13.38 -0.19 -3.14
C ALA A 160 -13.05 -0.01 -1.66
N SER A 161 -13.53 1.06 -1.01
CA SER A 161 -13.34 1.27 0.43
C SER A 161 -13.75 0.02 1.19
N GLY A 162 -12.85 -0.53 2.00
CA GLY A 162 -13.06 -1.76 2.76
C GLY A 162 -12.61 -3.04 2.05
N SER A 163 -12.07 -2.96 0.83
CA SER A 163 -11.51 -4.11 0.12
C SER A 163 -10.23 -4.59 0.81
N GLY A 164 -9.98 -5.90 0.77
CA GLY A 164 -8.75 -6.47 1.33
C GLY A 164 -7.56 -6.29 0.41
N LEU A 165 -6.39 -5.97 0.99
CA LEU A 165 -5.09 -6.14 0.35
C LEU A 165 -4.44 -7.41 0.88
N PHE A 166 -3.99 -8.28 -0.01
CA PHE A 166 -3.45 -9.59 0.31
C PHE A 166 -2.02 -9.74 -0.21
N ASP A 167 -1.19 -10.47 0.53
CA ASP A 167 0.11 -10.92 0.07
C ASP A 167 0.01 -12.09 -0.93
N ASN A 168 1.17 -12.57 -1.40
CA ASN A 168 1.29 -13.69 -2.34
C ASN A 168 0.83 -15.04 -1.77
N GLU A 169 0.70 -15.16 -0.44
CA GLU A 169 0.13 -16.31 0.25
C GLU A 169 -1.38 -16.16 0.52
N GLY A 170 -2.02 -15.10 0.03
CA GLY A 170 -3.44 -14.83 0.26
C GLY A 170 -3.77 -14.45 1.69
N ARG A 171 -2.80 -13.96 2.47
CA ARG A 171 -3.04 -13.46 3.82
C ARG A 171 -3.39 -11.98 3.77
N LEU A 172 -4.40 -11.57 4.54
CA LEU A 172 -4.83 -10.19 4.62
C LEU A 172 -3.77 -9.35 5.35
N VAL A 173 -3.24 -8.34 4.65
CA VAL A 173 -2.22 -7.41 5.19
C VAL A 173 -2.77 -6.00 5.44
N GLY A 174 -3.95 -5.68 4.92
CA GLY A 174 -4.60 -4.40 5.20
C GLY A 174 -5.92 -4.17 4.45
N ILE A 175 -6.51 -3.00 4.68
CA ILE A 175 -7.80 -2.59 4.13
C ILE A 175 -7.65 -1.34 3.26
N ASN A 176 -8.01 -1.44 1.98
CA ASN A 176 -8.00 -0.32 1.04
C ASN A 176 -8.97 0.76 1.52
N THR A 177 -8.47 1.98 1.70
CA THR A 177 -9.26 3.01 2.39
C THR A 177 -9.42 4.30 1.59
N PHE A 178 -8.31 4.93 1.19
CA PHE A 178 -8.37 6.24 0.53
C PHE A 178 -7.33 6.37 -0.57
N LYS A 179 -7.55 7.33 -1.46
CA LYS A 179 -6.64 7.66 -2.54
C LYS A 179 -6.55 9.16 -2.76
N THR A 180 -5.44 9.63 -3.31
CA THR A 180 -5.37 11.03 -3.76
C THR A 180 -6.23 11.27 -5.00
N GLY A 181 -6.52 12.54 -5.29
CA GLY A 181 -7.14 12.96 -6.54
C GLY A 181 -6.16 12.95 -7.71
N GLY A 182 -6.69 13.03 -8.93
CA GLY A 182 -5.88 13.13 -10.16
C GLY A 182 -5.69 11.79 -10.89
N ARG A 183 -5.01 11.86 -12.04
CA ARG A 183 -4.74 10.70 -12.93
C ARG A 183 -3.75 9.73 -12.29
N ASP A 184 -2.73 10.26 -11.63
CA ASP A 184 -1.62 9.50 -11.04
C ASP A 184 -1.82 9.32 -9.53
N ALA A 185 -3.04 9.00 -9.12
CA ALA A 185 -3.42 8.89 -7.71
C ALA A 185 -2.54 7.89 -6.93
N TYR A 186 -2.27 8.21 -5.68
CA TYR A 186 -1.67 7.31 -4.69
C TYR A 186 -2.78 6.58 -3.95
N PHE A 187 -2.61 5.28 -3.76
CA PHE A 187 -3.58 4.39 -3.13
C PHE A 187 -3.05 3.95 -1.77
N TYR A 188 -3.85 4.17 -0.73
CA TYR A 188 -3.48 3.89 0.65
C TYR A 188 -4.36 2.82 1.26
N VAL A 189 -3.68 1.97 2.03
CA VAL A 189 -4.24 0.79 2.69
C VAL A 189 -3.85 0.86 4.15
N LEU A 190 -4.83 0.64 5.02
CA LEU A 190 -4.62 0.69 6.46
C LEU A 190 -4.20 -0.69 6.98
N PRO A 191 -3.22 -0.74 7.91
CA PRO A 191 -2.59 -1.98 8.33
C PRO A 191 -3.56 -2.92 9.06
N ILE A 192 -3.39 -4.22 8.86
CA ILE A 192 -4.19 -5.25 9.54
C ILE A 192 -3.93 -5.29 11.05
N GLU A 193 -2.78 -4.79 11.50
CA GLU A 193 -2.38 -4.68 12.90
C GLU A 193 -3.42 -3.89 13.74
N TRP A 194 -4.12 -2.92 13.13
CA TRP A 194 -5.15 -2.13 13.80
C TRP A 194 -6.45 -2.89 14.07
N LEU A 195 -6.62 -4.12 13.53
CA LEU A 195 -7.74 -5.00 13.87
C LEU A 195 -7.76 -5.34 15.37
N ALA A 196 -6.60 -5.58 15.98
CA ALA A 196 -6.52 -5.94 17.39
C ALA A 196 -7.06 -4.84 18.31
N GLU A 197 -6.84 -3.56 17.94
CA GLU A 197 -7.40 -2.44 18.68
C GLU A 197 -8.93 -2.39 18.58
N LEU A 198 -9.50 -2.68 17.40
CA LEU A 198 -10.95 -2.67 17.18
C LEU A 198 -11.68 -3.64 18.10
N GLU A 199 -11.11 -4.82 18.35
CA GLU A 199 -11.74 -5.82 19.21
C GLU A 199 -11.93 -5.35 20.66
N THR A 200 -11.17 -4.33 21.08
CA THR A 200 -11.26 -3.74 22.42
C THR A 200 -12.20 -2.52 22.50
N ARG A 201 -12.70 -2.03 21.36
CA ARG A 201 -13.57 -0.83 21.32
C ARG A 201 -14.98 -1.14 21.81
N GLU A 202 -15.70 -0.08 22.17
CA GLU A 202 -17.11 -0.18 22.55
C GLU A 202 -17.95 -0.78 21.42
N VAL A 203 -18.89 -1.64 21.79
CA VAL A 203 -19.85 -2.24 20.87
C VAL A 203 -21.00 -1.26 20.68
N GLU A 204 -21.12 -0.73 19.47
CA GLU A 204 -22.20 0.16 19.06
C GLU A 204 -23.24 -0.61 18.24
N THR A 205 -24.51 -0.27 18.38
CA THR A 205 -25.61 -0.92 17.62
C THR A 205 -26.44 0.08 16.83
N ARG A 206 -26.01 1.35 16.78
CA ARG A 206 -26.74 2.44 16.15
C ARG A 206 -25.90 3.04 15.03
N PHE A 207 -26.55 3.25 13.89
CA PHE A 207 -26.01 3.98 12.76
C PHE A 207 -26.69 5.36 12.70
N PRO A 208 -26.02 6.40 12.15
CA PRO A 208 -24.72 6.39 11.48
C PRO A 208 -23.52 6.35 12.42
N ILE A 209 -22.37 5.91 11.91
CA ILE A 209 -21.09 5.99 12.61
C ILE A 209 -20.42 7.31 12.26
N LYS A 210 -20.63 8.33 13.09
CA LYS A 210 -20.06 9.68 12.91
C LYS A 210 -18.64 9.77 13.49
N GLY A 211 -17.79 10.57 12.86
CA GLY A 211 -16.42 10.83 13.30
C GLY A 211 -15.48 10.91 12.11
N ASP A 212 -14.36 11.59 12.32
CA ASP A 212 -13.41 11.92 11.26
C ASP A 212 -12.19 11.01 11.29
N ALA A 213 -11.58 10.82 10.12
CA ALA A 213 -10.37 10.03 9.96
C ALA A 213 -9.13 10.91 9.79
N PHE A 214 -7.96 10.39 10.17
CA PHE A 214 -6.69 11.13 10.09
C PHE A 214 -6.34 11.62 8.68
N TRP A 215 -6.81 10.91 7.65
CA TRP A 215 -6.49 11.16 6.25
C TRP A 215 -7.39 12.21 5.58
N GLU A 216 -8.41 12.71 6.28
CA GLU A 216 -9.42 13.62 5.70
C GLU A 216 -9.02 15.08 5.69
N GLY A 217 -7.93 15.43 6.38
CA GLY A 217 -7.34 16.78 6.30
C GLY A 217 -8.26 17.89 6.81
N ILE A 218 -9.20 17.57 7.70
CA ILE A 218 -10.19 18.51 8.24
C ILE A 218 -9.53 19.60 9.07
N VAL A 219 -8.39 19.30 9.72
CA VAL A 219 -7.56 20.31 10.36
C VAL A 219 -6.30 20.53 9.51
N PRO A 220 -6.09 21.75 8.96
CA PRO A 220 -4.85 22.10 8.29
C PRO A 220 -3.64 21.79 9.18
N ASP A 221 -2.58 21.21 8.60
CA ASP A 221 -1.32 20.83 9.26
C ASP A 221 -1.36 19.67 10.30
N THR A 222 -2.48 18.96 10.50
CA THR A 222 -2.51 17.77 11.39
C THR A 222 -2.38 16.43 10.65
N MET A 223 -2.40 16.44 9.32
CA MET A 223 -2.18 15.20 8.56
C MET A 223 -0.77 14.67 8.83
N PRO A 224 -0.58 13.35 8.93
CA PRO A 224 0.75 12.76 8.96
C PRO A 224 1.62 13.28 7.80
N TYR A 225 2.91 13.47 8.03
CA TYR A 225 3.80 14.06 7.03
C TYR A 225 3.84 13.27 5.71
N PHE A 226 3.71 11.95 5.76
CA PHE A 226 3.64 11.10 4.57
C PHE A 226 2.43 11.38 3.68
N LEU A 227 1.36 12.00 4.20
CA LEU A 227 0.24 12.49 3.39
C LEU A 227 0.49 13.88 2.82
N GLN A 228 1.21 14.72 3.57
CA GLN A 228 1.52 16.08 3.15
C GLN A 228 2.45 16.12 1.93
N ILE A 229 3.29 15.10 1.71
CA ILE A 229 4.19 15.01 0.54
C ILE A 229 3.44 14.67 -0.76
N ALA A 230 2.25 14.06 -0.67
CA ALA A 230 1.60 13.48 -1.84
C ALA A 230 1.17 14.55 -2.86
N LYS A 231 0.58 15.66 -2.39
CA LYS A 231 0.17 16.75 -3.28
C LYS A 231 1.38 17.42 -3.97
N PRO A 232 2.42 17.88 -3.25
CA PRO A 232 3.61 18.43 -3.89
C PRO A 232 4.29 17.49 -4.89
N GLN A 233 4.34 16.17 -4.60
CA GLN A 233 4.87 15.18 -5.55
C GLN A 233 4.03 15.11 -6.84
N LEU A 234 2.71 15.05 -6.70
CA LEU A 234 1.78 14.92 -7.84
C LEU A 234 1.68 16.18 -8.68
N THR A 235 1.91 17.36 -8.09
CA THR A 235 1.91 18.65 -8.79
C THR A 235 3.29 19.12 -9.17
N GLU A 236 4.33 18.32 -8.92
CA GLU A 236 5.74 18.66 -9.12
C GLU A 236 6.16 19.98 -8.44
N ASP A 237 5.53 20.30 -7.30
CA ASP A 237 5.93 21.45 -6.48
C ASP A 237 7.09 21.04 -5.57
N TRP A 238 8.27 20.93 -6.17
CA TRP A 238 9.49 20.52 -5.47
C TRP A 238 9.92 21.51 -4.38
N GLY A 239 9.52 22.79 -4.53
CA GLY A 239 9.74 23.81 -3.51
C GLY A 239 8.95 23.52 -2.25
N GLU A 240 7.67 23.19 -2.39
CA GLU A 240 6.80 22.78 -1.28
C GLU A 240 7.19 21.41 -0.71
N LEU A 241 7.50 20.43 -1.57
CA LEU A 241 7.98 19.12 -1.11
C LEU A 241 9.20 19.27 -0.19
N ARG A 242 10.16 20.12 -0.56
CA ARG A 242 11.33 20.40 0.28
C ARG A 242 10.94 20.98 1.64
N LYS A 243 9.97 21.88 1.71
CA LYS A 243 9.50 22.47 2.98
C LYS A 243 8.84 21.41 3.86
N VAL A 244 7.97 20.58 3.28
CA VAL A 244 7.31 19.48 4.00
C VAL A 244 8.34 18.49 4.53
N ALA A 245 9.27 18.03 3.69
CA ALA A 245 10.34 17.11 4.11
C ALA A 245 11.23 17.71 5.21
N THR A 246 11.54 19.01 5.14
CA THR A 246 12.30 19.71 6.20
C THR A 246 11.53 19.75 7.52
N ARG A 247 10.21 19.98 7.48
CA ARG A 247 9.36 19.92 8.69
C ARG A 247 9.29 18.50 9.24
N TRP A 248 9.19 17.49 8.35
CA TRP A 248 9.16 16.09 8.73
C TRP A 248 10.46 15.67 9.44
N ILE A 249 11.63 15.95 8.86
CA ILE A 249 12.93 15.68 9.48
C ILE A 249 13.07 16.38 10.83
N LYS A 250 12.54 17.60 10.97
CA LYS A 250 12.58 18.32 12.25
C LYS A 250 11.77 17.62 13.35
N ALA A 251 10.64 17.02 12.98
CA ALA A 251 9.80 16.28 13.91
C ALA A 251 10.34 14.85 14.18
N GLU A 252 10.85 14.20 13.13
CA GLU A 252 11.29 12.82 13.13
C GLU A 252 12.67 12.71 12.45
N PRO A 253 13.76 13.07 13.14
CA PRO A 253 15.10 13.16 12.54
C PRO A 253 15.66 11.81 12.09
N ASP A 254 15.14 10.70 12.64
CA ASP A 254 15.55 9.34 12.32
C ASP A 254 14.64 8.67 11.28
N ASN A 255 13.70 9.41 10.68
CA ASN A 255 12.82 8.88 9.63
C ASN A 255 13.52 8.88 8.26
N SER A 256 13.86 7.69 7.76
CA SER A 256 14.56 7.51 6.48
C SER A 256 13.77 8.08 5.28
N ASP A 257 12.45 7.88 5.21
CA ASP A 257 11.62 8.39 4.12
C ASP A 257 11.60 9.93 4.11
N ALA A 258 11.60 10.60 5.26
CA ALA A 258 11.69 12.06 5.34
C ALA A 258 12.98 12.59 4.68
N TRP A 259 14.11 11.92 4.90
CA TRP A 259 15.39 12.24 4.26
C TRP A 259 15.40 11.91 2.77
N PHE A 260 14.78 10.80 2.36
CA PHE A 260 14.60 10.48 0.94
C PHE A 260 13.81 11.59 0.22
N GLU A 261 12.70 12.03 0.79
CA GLU A 261 11.86 13.08 0.19
C GLU A 261 12.58 14.43 0.09
N LEU A 262 13.42 14.77 1.08
CA LEU A 262 14.30 15.93 1.00
C LEU A 262 15.30 15.79 -0.15
N GLY A 263 15.88 14.60 -0.32
CA GLY A 263 16.77 14.28 -1.43
C GLY A 263 16.08 14.44 -2.79
N LEU A 264 14.88 13.89 -2.92
CA LEU A 264 14.06 13.97 -4.13
C LEU A 264 13.75 15.42 -4.50
N ALA A 265 13.32 16.21 -3.53
CA ALA A 265 13.01 17.62 -3.75
C ALA A 265 14.25 18.41 -4.17
N ASN A 266 15.39 18.21 -3.51
CA ASN A 266 16.64 18.89 -3.85
C ASN A 266 17.14 18.50 -5.24
N GLU A 267 17.06 17.22 -5.61
CA GLU A 267 17.48 16.76 -6.94
C GLU A 267 16.64 17.40 -8.04
N LYS A 268 15.31 17.44 -7.86
CA LYS A 268 14.40 18.08 -8.82
C LYS A 268 14.55 19.61 -8.88
N LEU A 269 15.13 20.22 -7.86
CA LEU A 269 15.51 21.64 -7.84
C LEU A 269 16.94 21.90 -8.36
N GLY A 270 17.64 20.88 -8.87
CA GLY A 270 19.02 20.99 -9.38
C GLY A 270 20.09 21.09 -8.29
N LYS A 271 19.73 20.88 -7.02
CA LYS A 271 20.62 20.92 -5.85
C LYS A 271 21.24 19.56 -5.60
N ASN A 272 22.06 19.10 -6.53
CA ASN A 272 22.56 17.71 -6.56
C ASN A 272 23.43 17.35 -5.35
N VAL A 273 24.23 18.29 -4.83
CA VAL A 273 25.09 18.04 -3.66
C VAL A 273 24.23 17.81 -2.41
N GLU A 274 23.22 18.65 -2.21
CA GLU A 274 22.28 18.53 -1.10
C GLU A 274 21.38 17.31 -1.23
N ALA A 275 20.99 16.96 -2.46
CA ALA A 275 20.21 15.77 -2.74
C ALA A 275 20.94 14.50 -2.33
N GLU A 276 22.18 14.34 -2.78
CA GLU A 276 23.01 13.17 -2.44
C GLU A 276 23.26 13.07 -0.94
N LYS A 277 23.53 14.20 -0.26
CA LYS A 277 23.69 14.22 1.20
C LYS A 277 22.44 13.69 1.90
N ALA A 278 21.26 14.12 1.46
CA ALA A 278 20.00 13.67 2.03
C ALA A 278 19.73 12.19 1.75
N TYR A 279 19.96 11.71 0.51
CA TYR A 279 19.83 10.28 0.19
C TYR A 279 20.80 9.40 0.99
N ARG A 280 22.06 9.83 1.16
CA ARG A 280 23.02 9.09 1.98
C ARG A 280 22.61 9.05 3.44
N LYS A 281 22.05 10.13 3.98
CA LYS A 281 21.50 10.14 5.35
C LYS A 281 20.30 9.20 5.48
N SER A 282 19.44 9.14 4.46
CA SER A 282 18.34 8.17 4.39
C SER A 282 18.85 6.71 4.45
N VAL A 283 19.89 6.37 3.68
CA VAL A 283 20.51 5.02 3.69
C VAL A 283 21.27 4.73 4.98
N GLU A 284 21.84 5.74 5.64
CA GLU A 284 22.46 5.61 6.96
C GLU A 284 21.44 5.20 8.03
N LEU A 285 20.22 5.75 7.96
CA LEU A 285 19.12 5.43 8.88
C LEU A 285 18.45 4.10 8.54
N ASP A 286 18.30 3.80 7.24
CA ASP A 286 17.78 2.53 6.75
C ASP A 286 18.59 2.06 5.53
N ALA A 287 19.49 1.10 5.78
CA ALA A 287 20.30 0.49 4.72
C ALA A 287 19.45 -0.26 3.67
N GLY A 288 18.19 -0.54 3.99
CA GLY A 288 17.20 -1.13 3.10
C GLY A 288 16.42 -0.14 2.25
N ASN A 289 16.66 1.18 2.38
CA ASN A 289 15.92 2.19 1.61
C ASN A 289 16.32 2.15 0.12
N THR A 290 15.62 1.30 -0.63
CA THR A 290 15.92 1.02 -2.03
C THR A 290 15.75 2.23 -2.93
N ASP A 291 14.83 3.15 -2.60
CA ASP A 291 14.63 4.38 -3.38
C ASP A 291 15.86 5.28 -3.28
N SER A 292 16.40 5.45 -2.08
CA SER A 292 17.60 6.26 -1.86
C SER A 292 18.84 5.63 -2.48
N LEU A 293 19.01 4.31 -2.34
CA LEU A 293 20.06 3.54 -3.02
C LEU A 293 19.99 3.72 -4.54
N PHE A 294 18.79 3.57 -5.12
CA PHE A 294 18.56 3.75 -6.55
C PHE A 294 19.01 5.15 -7.00
N ARG A 295 18.62 6.20 -6.27
CA ARG A 295 18.99 7.59 -6.63
C ARG A 295 20.48 7.86 -6.49
N ILE A 296 21.12 7.40 -5.40
CA ILE A 296 22.58 7.51 -5.26
C ILE A 296 23.28 6.82 -6.42
N GLY A 297 22.84 5.61 -6.80
CA GLY A 297 23.43 4.88 -7.91
C GLY A 297 23.27 5.55 -9.26
N VAL A 298 22.11 6.16 -9.52
CA VAL A 298 21.87 6.96 -10.74
C VAL A 298 22.77 8.21 -10.75
N MET A 299 22.97 8.85 -9.60
CA MET A 299 23.85 10.02 -9.46
C MET A 299 25.34 9.64 -9.60
N ALA A 300 25.77 8.51 -9.03
CA ALA A 300 27.11 7.98 -9.15
C ALA A 300 27.47 7.68 -10.62
N SER A 301 26.57 6.98 -11.33
CA SER A 301 26.74 6.72 -12.76
C SER A 301 26.83 8.01 -13.58
N ALA A 302 26.06 9.04 -13.25
CA ALA A 302 26.11 10.34 -13.94
C ALA A 302 27.44 11.07 -13.76
N LYS A 303 28.16 10.79 -12.67
CA LYS A 303 29.48 11.35 -12.39
C LYS A 303 30.63 10.50 -12.94
N GLY A 304 30.32 9.35 -13.56
CA GLY A 304 31.32 8.37 -14.01
C GLY A 304 31.85 7.47 -12.88
N ASP A 305 31.26 7.49 -11.69
CA ASP A 305 31.59 6.55 -10.61
C ASP A 305 30.86 5.23 -10.83
N PHE A 306 31.35 4.47 -11.81
CA PHE A 306 30.78 3.17 -12.17
C PHE A 306 31.01 2.11 -11.09
N GLN A 307 32.02 2.30 -10.23
CA GLN A 307 32.29 1.39 -9.13
C GLN A 307 31.19 1.48 -8.07
N GLU A 308 30.82 2.69 -7.65
CA GLU A 308 29.72 2.90 -6.70
C GLU A 308 28.37 2.46 -7.31
N ALA A 309 28.10 2.81 -8.56
CA ALA A 309 26.88 2.37 -9.25
C ALA A 309 26.75 0.83 -9.30
N TYR A 310 27.86 0.12 -9.57
CA TYR A 310 27.88 -1.34 -9.55
C TYR A 310 27.65 -1.91 -8.13
N ALA A 311 28.30 -1.35 -7.11
CA ALA A 311 28.10 -1.77 -5.72
C ALA A 311 26.64 -1.60 -5.27
N ILE A 312 25.98 -0.52 -5.70
CA ILE A 312 24.56 -0.28 -5.44
C ILE A 312 23.69 -1.32 -6.17
N SER A 313 24.00 -1.65 -7.42
CA SER A 313 23.30 -2.73 -8.16
C SER A 313 23.33 -4.06 -7.39
N MET A 314 24.49 -4.41 -6.82
CA MET A 314 24.66 -5.62 -6.01
C MET A 314 23.84 -5.55 -4.70
N THR A 315 23.87 -4.40 -4.04
CA THR A 315 23.08 -4.17 -2.80
C THR A 315 21.59 -4.28 -3.07
N LEU A 316 21.08 -3.60 -4.11
CA LEU A 316 19.69 -3.70 -4.54
C LEU A 316 19.32 -5.15 -4.88
N SER A 317 20.21 -5.91 -5.54
CA SER A 317 19.92 -7.31 -5.90
C SER A 317 19.80 -8.22 -4.68
N ASN A 318 20.47 -7.91 -3.57
CA ASN A 318 20.34 -8.65 -2.32
C ASN A 318 19.05 -8.30 -1.57
N ILE A 319 18.54 -7.07 -1.73
CA ILE A 319 17.30 -6.61 -1.10
C ILE A 319 16.08 -7.03 -1.93
N ASN A 320 16.03 -6.63 -3.19
CA ASN A 320 14.93 -6.90 -4.11
C ASN A 320 15.44 -6.99 -5.57
N LYS A 321 15.39 -8.20 -6.13
CA LYS A 321 15.86 -8.49 -7.50
C LYS A 321 15.09 -7.72 -8.59
N ASN A 322 13.81 -7.43 -8.36
CA ASN A 322 12.99 -6.67 -9.32
C ASN A 322 13.46 -5.23 -9.38
N ILE A 323 13.66 -4.60 -8.22
CA ILE A 323 14.20 -3.23 -8.13
C ILE A 323 15.60 -3.15 -8.75
N ALA A 324 16.46 -4.14 -8.50
CA ALA A 324 17.79 -4.20 -9.13
C ALA A 324 17.71 -4.30 -10.66
N THR A 325 16.69 -4.99 -11.18
CA THR A 325 16.44 -5.09 -12.63
C THR A 325 15.97 -3.77 -13.21
N GLU A 326 15.07 -3.05 -12.53
CA GLU A 326 14.65 -1.71 -12.92
C GLU A 326 15.82 -0.72 -12.91
N TYR A 327 16.69 -0.81 -11.89
CA TYR A 327 17.88 0.03 -11.75
C TYR A 327 18.84 -0.15 -12.92
N ARG A 328 19.18 -1.39 -13.29
CA ARG A 328 20.05 -1.67 -14.46
C ARG A 328 19.48 -1.08 -15.74
N LYS A 329 18.18 -1.28 -15.99
CA LYS A 329 17.50 -0.69 -17.16
C LYS A 329 17.60 0.84 -17.19
N ALA A 330 17.50 1.50 -16.04
CA ALA A 330 17.62 2.94 -15.93
C ALA A 330 19.05 3.43 -16.24
N LEU A 331 20.07 2.68 -15.86
CA LEU A 331 21.47 3.00 -16.21
C LEU A 331 21.72 2.82 -17.72
N ASP A 332 21.26 1.71 -18.30
CA ASP A 332 21.46 1.40 -19.73
C ASP A 332 20.78 2.44 -20.63
N ALA A 333 19.54 2.83 -20.29
CA ALA A 333 18.79 3.85 -21.03
C ALA A 333 19.51 5.21 -21.05
N ARG A 334 20.32 5.50 -20.02
CA ARG A 334 21.08 6.75 -19.95
C ARG A 334 22.34 6.70 -20.80
N GLN A 335 23.07 5.58 -20.77
CA GLN A 335 24.26 5.39 -21.61
C GLN A 335 23.92 5.43 -23.10
N ALA A 336 22.71 5.03 -23.51
CA ALA A 336 22.26 5.10 -24.90
C ALA A 336 21.95 6.53 -25.41
N VAL A 337 21.84 7.53 -24.53
CA VAL A 337 21.56 8.93 -24.90
C VAL A 337 22.84 9.76 -25.09
N ASP A 338 23.98 9.26 -24.61
CA ASP A 338 25.29 9.91 -24.68
C ASP A 338 26.13 9.49 -25.92
N PHE A 339 25.52 8.80 -26.91
CA PHE A 339 26.12 8.41 -28.20
C PHE A 339 25.36 9.02 -29.39
#